data_AF-A0A6M4G254-F1
#
_entry.id   AF-A0A6M4G254-F1
#
_cell.length_a   1.000
_cell.length_b   1.000
_cell.length_c   1.000
_cell.angle_alpha   90.00
_cell.angle_beta   90.00
_cell.angle_gamma   90.00
#
_symmetry.space_group_name_H-M   'P 1'
#
loop_
_entity.id
_entity.type
_entity.pdbx_description
1 polymer ?
#
loop_
_entity_poly.entity_id
_entity_poly.type
_entity_poly.pdbx_seq_one_letter_code
_entity_poly.pdbx_strand_id
1 'polypeptide(L)'
;MTYIIIKQPHPLDAIWSHAMEMADEAQDAIDALPQPYTNEEVDPLVEKRMAAALAVIALPARNIADCIYKLDLTGSLDDPPFVGCDRAAIITEALGLIDVGTSRGAKLLKGLPGLLEGVSL
;
A
#
# COMPACT_ATOMS: atom_id res chain seq x y z
N MET A 1 -8.59 -4.17 -29.33
CA MET A 1 -7.12 -4.03 -29.29
C MET A 1 -6.74 -4.10 -27.82
N THR A 2 -6.19 -5.23 -27.37
CA THR A 2 -5.97 -5.51 -25.94
C THR A 2 -4.50 -5.28 -25.63
N TYR A 3 -4.18 -4.25 -24.85
CA TYR A 3 -2.80 -4.00 -24.43
C TYR A 3 -2.48 -4.92 -23.25
N ILE A 4 -1.47 -5.78 -23.42
CA ILE A 4 -0.91 -6.57 -22.33
C ILE A 4 0.20 -5.72 -21.72
N ILE A 5 -0.02 -5.19 -20.51
CA ILE A 5 1.03 -4.49 -19.76
C ILE A 5 1.92 -5.56 -19.13
N ILE A 6 3.08 -5.81 -19.72
CA ILE A 6 4.12 -6.64 -19.11
C ILE A 6 4.84 -5.75 -18.09
N LYS A 7 4.64 -5.99 -16.79
CA LYS A 7 5.42 -5.33 -15.73
C LYS A 7 6.89 -5.71 -15.93
N GLN A 8 7.70 -4.76 -16.43
CA GLN A 8 9.16 -4.91 -16.42
C GLN A 8 9.63 -4.90 -14.96
N PRO A 9 10.51 -5.83 -14.56
CA PRO A 9 11.05 -5.87 -13.21
C PRO A 9 11.81 -4.57 -12.91
N HIS A 10 11.41 -3.88 -11.86
CA HIS A 10 12.05 -2.65 -11.40
C HIS A 10 13.17 -3.01 -10.41
N PRO A 11 14.33 -2.32 -10.39
CA PRO A 11 15.40 -2.62 -9.43
C PRO A 11 14.96 -2.57 -7.95
N LEU A 12 13.92 -1.77 -7.66
CA LEU A 12 13.32 -1.65 -6.33
C LEU A 12 12.40 -2.82 -5.97
N ASP A 13 12.04 -3.71 -6.91
CA ASP A 13 11.25 -4.91 -6.62
C ASP A 13 12.00 -5.87 -5.69
N ALA A 14 13.32 -6.00 -5.87
CA ALA A 14 14.13 -6.85 -4.98
C ALA A 14 14.15 -6.30 -3.54
N ILE A 15 14.25 -4.98 -3.38
CA ILE A 15 14.22 -4.32 -2.07
C ILE A 15 12.84 -4.47 -1.45
N TRP A 16 11.78 -4.26 -2.24
CA TRP A 16 10.39 -4.44 -1.79
C TRP A 16 10.15 -5.87 -1.30
N SER A 17 10.44 -6.88 -2.13
CA SER A 17 10.21 -8.28 -1.78
C SER A 17 11.00 -8.69 -0.54
N HIS A 18 12.28 -8.33 -0.47
CA HIS A 18 13.11 -8.66 0.69
C HIS A 18 12.60 -7.99 1.98
N ALA A 19 12.21 -6.72 1.90
CA ALA A 19 11.68 -6.01 3.07
C ALA A 19 10.31 -6.57 3.52
N MET A 20 9.45 -6.98 2.59
CA MET A 20 8.19 -7.65 2.92
C MET A 20 8.44 -9.00 3.61
N GLU A 21 9.30 -9.85 3.04
CA GLU A 21 9.69 -11.13 3.66
C GLU A 21 10.25 -10.92 5.07
N MET A 22 11.05 -9.88 5.27
CA MET A 22 11.62 -9.58 6.59
C MET A 22 10.58 -9.11 7.61
N ALA A 23 9.57 -8.36 7.16
CA ALA A 23 8.47 -7.93 8.02
C ALA A 23 7.60 -9.13 8.43
N ASP A 24 7.29 -10.02 7.48
CA ASP A 24 6.50 -11.23 7.72
C ASP A 24 7.25 -12.19 8.67
N GLU A 25 8.53 -12.46 8.43
CA GLU A 25 9.35 -13.29 9.34
C GLU A 25 9.41 -12.74 10.77
N ALA A 26 9.52 -11.41 10.90
CA ALA A 26 9.58 -10.78 12.21
C ALA A 26 8.23 -10.88 12.94
N GLN A 27 7.11 -10.73 12.22
CA GLN A 27 5.78 -10.93 12.77
C GLN A 27 5.56 -12.39 13.18
N ASP A 28 5.89 -13.36 12.33
CA ASP A 28 5.77 -14.79 12.65
C ASP A 28 6.57 -15.16 13.91
N ALA A 29 7.76 -14.56 14.08
CA ALA A 29 8.58 -14.76 15.28
C ALA A 29 7.94 -14.14 16.53
N ILE A 30 7.31 -12.97 16.42
CA ILE A 30 6.56 -12.34 17.52
C ILE A 30 5.36 -13.21 17.90
N ASP A 31 4.59 -13.67 16.91
CA ASP A 31 3.39 -14.48 17.11
C ASP A 31 3.72 -15.86 17.71
N ALA A 32 4.92 -16.38 17.45
CA ALA A 32 5.43 -17.63 18.01
C ALA A 32 5.98 -17.51 19.44
N LEU A 33 6.14 -16.29 19.98
CA LEU A 33 6.65 -16.11 21.35
C LEU A 33 5.65 -16.66 22.38
N PRO A 34 6.07 -17.58 23.26
CA PRO A 34 5.21 -18.10 24.31
C PRO A 34 4.91 -17.00 25.34
N GLN A 35 3.63 -16.79 25.66
CA GLN A 35 3.22 -15.82 26.66
C GLN A 35 3.37 -16.36 28.10
N PRO A 36 3.78 -15.52 29.08
CA PRO A 36 4.22 -14.12 28.91
C PRO A 36 5.68 -14.04 28.41
N TYR A 37 5.94 -13.13 27.47
CA TYR A 37 7.29 -12.80 27.02
C TYR A 37 7.78 -11.48 27.62
N THR A 38 9.09 -11.29 27.67
CA THR A 38 9.76 -10.09 28.19
C THR A 38 10.07 -9.08 27.07
N ASN A 39 10.34 -7.83 27.44
CA ASN A 39 10.77 -6.80 26.48
C ASN A 39 12.10 -7.20 25.80
N GLU A 40 13.02 -7.82 26.53
CA GLU A 40 14.31 -8.29 26.02
C GLU A 40 14.17 -9.35 24.91
N GLU A 41 13.07 -10.11 24.92
CA GLU A 41 12.76 -11.12 23.90
C GLU A 41 12.04 -10.52 22.68
N VAL A 42 11.18 -9.52 22.88
CA VAL A 42 10.34 -8.95 21.80
C VAL A 42 10.98 -7.74 21.10
N ASP A 43 11.76 -6.92 21.81
CA ASP A 43 12.35 -5.68 21.28
C ASP A 43 13.18 -5.91 20.01
N PRO A 44 14.07 -6.94 19.92
CA PRO A 44 14.84 -7.19 18.70
C PRO A 44 13.96 -7.57 17.51
N LEU A 45 12.83 -8.24 17.74
CA LEU A 45 11.90 -8.65 16.69
C LEU A 45 11.09 -7.44 16.21
N VAL A 46 10.67 -6.57 17.13
CA VAL A 46 9.99 -5.31 16.82
C VAL A 46 10.91 -4.39 16.04
N GLU A 47 12.18 -4.26 16.43
CA GLU A 47 13.18 -3.48 15.69
C GLU A 47 13.39 -4.03 14.26
N LYS A 48 13.50 -5.36 14.12
CA LYS A 48 13.61 -6.03 12.81
C LYS A 48 12.40 -5.70 11.93
N ARG A 49 11.18 -5.83 12.46
CA ARG A 49 9.94 -5.50 11.74
C ARG A 49 9.86 -4.02 11.37
N MET A 50 10.25 -3.13 12.29
CA MET A 50 10.21 -1.68 12.06
C MET A 50 11.21 -1.25 10.98
N ALA A 51 12.42 -1.80 10.99
CA ALA A 51 13.42 -1.54 9.96
C ALA A 51 12.94 -1.98 8.56
N ALA A 52 12.31 -3.16 8.49
CA ALA A 52 11.71 -3.69 7.27
C ALA A 52 10.54 -2.79 6.77
N ALA A 53 9.64 -2.40 7.67
CA ALA A 53 8.53 -1.49 7.35
C ALA A 53 9.03 -0.14 6.82
N LEU A 54 10.04 0.47 7.47
CA LEU A 54 10.64 1.73 7.02
C LEU A 54 11.25 1.61 5.62
N ALA A 55 11.89 0.48 5.30
CA ALA A 55 12.42 0.24 3.96
C ALA A 55 11.30 0.21 2.90
N VAL A 56 10.17 -0.46 3.17
CA VAL A 56 9.00 -0.47 2.26
C VAL A 56 8.39 0.93 2.13
N ILE A 57 8.25 1.67 3.24
CA ILE A 57 7.68 3.03 3.27
C ILE A 57 8.53 4.00 2.45
N ALA A 58 9.86 3.88 2.50
CA ALA A 58 10.78 4.75 1.75
C ALA A 58 10.69 4.60 0.22
N LEU A 59 10.20 3.46 -0.28
CA LEU A 59 10.03 3.24 -1.72
C LEU A 59 8.84 4.04 -2.27
N PRO A 60 8.81 4.45 -3.55
CA PRO A 60 7.60 5.04 -4.13
C PRO A 60 6.49 3.97 -4.26
N ALA A 61 5.25 4.32 -3.91
CA ALA A 61 4.10 3.47 -4.20
C ALA A 61 3.75 3.57 -5.69
N ARG A 62 3.59 2.42 -6.36
CA ARG A 62 3.39 2.38 -7.82
C ARG A 62 1.94 2.14 -8.21
N ASN A 63 1.14 1.67 -7.28
CA ASN A 63 -0.28 1.39 -7.44
C ASN A 63 -0.98 1.47 -6.06
N ILE A 64 -2.31 1.43 -6.07
CA ILE A 64 -3.13 1.51 -4.85
C ILE A 64 -2.85 0.35 -3.89
N ALA A 65 -2.54 -0.85 -4.37
CA ALA A 65 -2.20 -1.99 -3.51
C ALA A 65 -0.91 -1.71 -2.72
N ASP A 66 0.13 -1.15 -3.35
CA ASP A 66 1.37 -0.73 -2.67
C ASP A 66 1.06 0.29 -1.55
N CYS A 67 0.14 1.23 -1.78
CA CYS A 67 -0.30 2.19 -0.76
C CYS A 67 -0.99 1.48 0.42
N ILE A 68 -1.86 0.51 0.15
CA ILE A 68 -2.56 -0.25 1.19
C ILE A 68 -1.57 -1.08 2.01
N TYR A 69 -0.61 -1.75 1.37
CA TYR A 69 0.42 -2.52 2.08
C TYR A 69 1.27 -1.63 2.99
N LYS A 70 1.65 -0.44 2.53
CA LYS A 70 2.38 0.53 3.36
C LYS A 70 1.58 0.96 4.58
N LEU A 71 0.29 1.21 4.41
CA LEU A 71 -0.59 1.55 5.54
C LEU A 71 -0.68 0.39 6.54
N ASP A 72 -0.75 -0.85 6.05
CA ASP A 72 -0.81 -2.07 6.85
C ASP A 72 0.41 -2.21 7.75
N LEU A 73 1.60 -1.99 7.18
CA LEU A 73 2.89 -2.04 7.89
C LEU A 73 3.06 -0.94 8.95
N THR A 74 2.33 0.18 8.85
CA THR A 74 2.43 1.30 9.80
C THR A 74 1.48 1.22 10.99
N GLY A 75 0.58 0.23 11.03
CA GLY A 75 -0.36 0.08 12.15
C GLY A 75 0.24 -0.63 13.37
N SER A 76 -0.62 -0.85 14.37
CA SER A 76 -0.23 -1.54 15.61
C SER A 76 0.26 -2.95 15.30
N LEU A 77 1.27 -3.41 16.06
CA LEU A 77 1.77 -4.80 15.98
C LEU A 77 0.71 -5.80 16.41
N ASP A 78 -0.05 -5.44 17.45
CA ASP A 78 -1.07 -6.28 18.07
C ASP A 78 -2.43 -6.19 17.35
N ASP A 79 -2.59 -5.18 16.50
CA ASP A 79 -3.84 -4.93 15.80
C ASP A 79 -3.52 -4.35 14.41
N PRO A 80 -3.44 -5.20 13.36
CA PRO A 80 -3.24 -4.72 12.01
C PRO A 80 -4.28 -3.63 11.72
N PRO A 81 -3.89 -2.48 11.15
CA PRO A 81 -4.75 -1.30 11.03
C PRO A 81 -5.98 -1.53 10.14
N PHE A 82 -6.04 -2.68 9.47
CA PHE A 82 -7.13 -3.14 8.63
C PHE A 82 -7.84 -4.41 9.15
N VAL A 83 -7.60 -4.88 10.38
CA VAL A 83 -8.43 -5.96 10.94
C VAL A 83 -9.88 -5.50 10.98
N GLY A 84 -10.75 -6.20 10.25
CA GLY A 84 -12.16 -5.83 10.10
C GLY A 84 -12.47 -4.82 8.99
N CYS A 85 -11.47 -4.29 8.28
CA CYS A 85 -11.67 -3.46 7.10
C CYS A 85 -11.70 -4.31 5.84
N ASP A 86 -12.79 -4.22 5.06
CA ASP A 86 -12.88 -4.85 3.75
C ASP A 86 -12.06 -4.03 2.73
N ARG A 87 -10.82 -4.48 2.46
CA ARG A 87 -9.93 -3.87 1.48
C ARG A 87 -10.54 -3.80 0.08
N ALA A 88 -11.33 -4.81 -0.32
CA ALA A 88 -11.97 -4.83 -1.62
C ALA A 88 -13.07 -3.76 -1.70
N ALA A 89 -13.82 -3.56 -0.62
CA ALA A 89 -14.82 -2.48 -0.53
C ALA A 89 -14.17 -1.10 -0.61
N ILE A 90 -13.08 -0.86 0.12
CA ILE A 90 -12.34 0.42 0.09
C ILE A 90 -11.84 0.74 -1.33
N ILE A 91 -11.22 -0.23 -2.00
CA ILE A 91 -10.74 -0.06 -3.38
C ILE A 91 -11.91 0.21 -4.33
N THR A 92 -13.01 -0.54 -4.18
CA THR A 92 -14.20 -0.38 -5.01
C THR A 92 -14.81 1.01 -4.85
N GLU A 93 -14.90 1.52 -3.62
CA GLU A 93 -15.38 2.87 -3.34
C GLU A 93 -14.46 3.93 -3.96
N ALA A 94 -13.14 3.80 -3.79
CA ALA A 94 -12.17 4.72 -4.37
C ALA A 94 -12.25 4.77 -5.91
N LEU A 95 -12.38 3.60 -6.56
CA LEU A 95 -12.60 3.51 -8.01
C LEU A 95 -13.92 4.17 -8.42
N GLY A 96 -15.01 3.93 -7.66
CA GLY A 96 -16.29 4.56 -7.89
C GLY A 96 -16.24 6.10 -7.83
N LEU A 97 -15.49 6.66 -6.87
CA LEU A 97 -15.28 8.11 -6.77
C LEU A 97 -14.50 8.67 -7.96
N ILE A 98 -13.47 7.95 -8.43
CA ILE A 98 -12.70 8.33 -9.63
C ILE A 98 -13.58 8.30 -10.88
N ASP A 99 -14.41 7.27 -11.05
CA ASP A 99 -15.33 7.15 -12.19
C ASP A 99 -16.37 8.27 -12.18
N VAL A 100 -16.93 8.58 -11.01
CA VAL A 100 -17.85 9.71 -10.84
C VAL A 100 -17.16 11.03 -11.16
N GLY A 101 -15.93 11.23 -10.68
CA GLY A 101 -15.11 12.42 -10.96
C GLY A 101 -14.85 12.58 -12.46
N THR A 102 -14.45 11.49 -13.13
CA THR A 102 -14.18 11.44 -14.57
C THR A 102 -15.44 11.73 -15.38
N SER A 103 -16.57 11.11 -15.01
CA SER A 103 -17.87 11.34 -15.65
C SER A 103 -18.35 12.78 -15.52
N ARG A 104 -18.20 13.37 -14.33
CA ARG A 104 -18.52 14.79 -14.07
C ARG A 104 -17.59 15.72 -14.84
N GLY A 105 -16.29 15.45 -14.86
CA GLY A 105 -15.30 16.19 -15.65
C GLY A 105 -15.63 16.16 -17.14
N ALA A 106 -15.97 14.98 -17.68
CA ALA A 106 -16.38 14.83 -19.08
C ALA A 106 -17.66 15.62 -19.41
N LYS A 107 -18.65 15.66 -18.51
CA LYS A 107 -19.85 16.49 -18.65
C LYS A 107 -19.51 17.98 -18.63
N LEU A 108 -18.60 18.39 -17.75
CA LEU A 108 -18.15 19.78 -17.64
C LEU A 108 -17.44 20.23 -18.93
N LEU A 109 -16.52 19.43 -19.46
CA LEU A 109 -15.82 19.71 -20.73
C LEU A 109 -16.76 19.81 -21.93
N LYS A 110 -17.85 19.03 -21.94
CA LYS A 110 -18.89 19.14 -22.97
C LYS A 110 -19.72 20.42 -22.82
N GLY A 111 -19.99 20.85 -21.59
CA GLY A 111 -20.77 22.05 -21.30
C GLY A 111 -19.97 23.36 -21.46
N LEU A 112 -18.65 23.29 -21.33
CA LEU A 112 -17.72 24.41 -21.45
C LEU A 112 -16.56 24.04 -22.40
N PRO A 113 -16.80 24.13 -23.73
CA PRO A 113 -15.75 23.91 -24.72
C PRO A 113 -14.60 24.91 -24.52
N GLY A 114 -13.36 24.44 -24.52
CA GLY A 114 -12.15 25.27 -24.32
C GLY A 114 -11.71 25.45 -22.87
N LEU A 115 -12.40 24.85 -21.88
CA LEU A 115 -12.05 24.95 -20.45
C LEU A 115 -10.60 24.56 -20.13
N LEU A 116 -10.00 23.68 -20.93
CA LEU A 116 -8.62 23.22 -20.76
C LEU A 116 -7.65 23.80 -21.81
N GLU A 117 -8.05 24.80 -22.60
CA GLU A 117 -7.11 25.46 -23.52
C GLU A 117 -5.97 26.11 -22.73
N GLY A 118 -4.73 25.73 -23.05
CA GLY A 118 -3.52 26.19 -22.36
C GLY A 118 -3.07 25.32 -21.19
N VAL A 119 -3.81 24.28 -20.81
CA VAL A 119 -3.37 23.31 -19.80
C VAL A 119 -2.62 22.16 -20.50
N SER A 120 -1.29 22.14 -20.39
CA SER A 120 -0.47 21.01 -20.85
C SER A 120 -0.50 19.87 -19.82
N LEU A 121 -1.00 18.71 -20.22
CA LEU A 121 -0.91 17.44 -19.47
C LEU A 121 0.42 16.74 -19.73
#